data_AF-A0A1H9UHM4-F1
#
_entry.id   AF-A0A1H9UHM4-F1
#
_cell.length_a   1.000
_cell.length_b   1.000
_cell.length_c   1.000
_cell.angle_alpha   90.00
_cell.angle_beta   90.00
_cell.angle_gamma   90.00
#
_symmetry.space_group_name_H-M   'P 1'
#
loop_
_entity.id
_entity.type
_entity.pdbx_description
1 polymer ?
#
loop_
_entity_poly.entity_id
_entity_poly.type
_entity_poly.pdbx_seq_one_letter_code
_entity_poly.pdbx_strand_id
1 'polypeptide(L)'
;MLKNYNKIAGIIIVLSMFLLILGVKYVLGQDLVIINFVAFAAFSIAVGAIAGALLTFKLHKGFYIFTIGLAIGFIELFRSFLKGTEEFGDLVGILSLFILTSFGLVIGLIVEGILYVMKKNK
;
A
#
# COMPACT_ATOMS: atom_id res chain seq x y z
N MET A 1 -2.28 20.91 -3.77
CA MET A 1 -1.43 21.69 -2.83
C MET A 1 -1.50 21.03 -1.45
N LEU A 2 -0.88 19.86 -1.29
CA LEU A 2 -0.85 19.15 -0.01
C LEU A 2 0.28 19.76 0.83
N LYS A 3 -0.03 20.64 1.78
CA LYS A 3 1.01 21.31 2.61
C LYS A 3 1.57 20.41 3.72
N ASN A 4 0.97 19.24 3.97
CA ASN A 4 1.24 18.40 5.14
C ASN A 4 1.65 16.96 4.75
N TYR A 5 2.75 16.79 4.02
CA TYR A 5 3.23 15.48 3.54
C TYR A 5 3.43 14.46 4.66
N ASN A 6 4.04 14.88 5.78
CA ASN A 6 4.25 14.01 6.94
C ASN A 6 2.93 13.53 7.58
N LYS A 7 1.87 14.36 7.55
CA LYS A 7 0.55 13.94 8.04
C LYS A 7 -0.07 12.89 7.13
N ILE A 8 0.09 13.04 5.81
CA ILE A 8 -0.44 12.07 4.84
C ILE A 8 0.30 10.73 4.97
N ALA A 9 1.63 10.76 5.07
CA ALA A 9 2.43 9.58 5.35
C ALA A 9 1.97 8.91 6.65
N GLY A 10 1.82 9.67 7.74
CA GLY A 10 1.31 9.16 9.02
C GLY A 10 -0.08 8.52 8.91
N ILE A 11 -1.01 9.15 8.18
CA ILE A 11 -2.34 8.59 7.92
C ILE A 11 -2.23 7.24 7.18
N ILE A 12 -1.37 7.14 6.16
CA ILE A 12 -1.18 5.90 5.41
C ILE A 12 -0.59 4.79 6.29
N ILE A 13 0.33 5.12 7.20
CA ILE A 13 0.88 4.15 8.17
C ILE A 13 -0.25 3.64 9.07
N VAL A 14 -0.98 4.55 9.72
CA VAL A 14 -2.05 4.18 10.67
C VAL A 14 -3.15 3.40 9.98
N LEU A 15 -3.57 3.83 8.78
CA LEU A 15 -4.61 3.18 8.01
C LEU A 15 -4.19 1.79 7.54
N SER A 16 -2.96 1.64 7.01
CA SER A 16 -2.43 0.33 6.58
C SER A 16 -2.35 -0.64 7.75
N MET A 17 -1.88 -0.16 8.90
CA MET A 17 -1.77 -0.98 10.11
C MET A 17 -3.14 -1.43 10.59
N PHE A 18 -4.10 -0.50 10.63
CA PHE A 18 -5.48 -0.78 11.01
C PHE A 18 -6.12 -1.81 10.07
N LEU A 19 -5.98 -1.65 8.75
CA LEU A 19 -6.55 -2.56 7.78
C LEU A 19 -5.93 -3.97 7.84
N LEU A 20 -4.63 -4.10 8.09
CA LEU A 20 -3.99 -5.40 8.27
C LEU A 20 -4.48 -6.13 9.52
N ILE A 21 -4.59 -5.41 10.65
CA ILE A 21 -5.16 -5.97 11.88
C ILE A 21 -6.61 -6.38 11.65
N LEU A 22 -7.39 -5.54 10.96
CA LEU A 22 -8.79 -5.82 10.64
C LEU A 22 -8.90 -7.08 9.78
N GLY A 23 -8.13 -7.18 8.70
CA GLY A 23 -8.13 -8.33 7.81
C GLY A 23 -7.73 -9.63 8.53
N VAL A 24 -6.59 -9.65 9.20
CA VAL A 24 -6.05 -10.91 9.74
C VAL A 24 -6.79 -11.34 11.02
N LYS A 25 -7.07 -10.41 11.95
CA LYS A 25 -7.72 -10.79 13.21
C LYS A 25 -9.22 -10.98 13.08
N TYR A 26 -9.90 -10.07 12.39
CA TYR A 26 -11.38 -10.03 12.40
C TYR A 26 -12.00 -10.71 11.18
N VAL A 27 -11.36 -10.66 10.01
CA VAL A 27 -11.89 -11.33 8.81
C VAL A 27 -11.39 -12.76 8.70
N LEU A 28 -10.08 -12.97 8.86
CA LEU A 28 -9.47 -14.30 8.75
C LEU A 28 -9.62 -15.13 10.04
N GLY A 29 -9.92 -14.48 11.17
CA GLY A 29 -10.10 -15.14 12.47
C GLY A 29 -8.80 -15.73 13.06
N GLN A 30 -7.64 -15.31 12.55
CA GLN A 30 -6.35 -15.80 13.05
C GLN A 30 -5.90 -15.03 14.29
N ASP A 31 -5.29 -15.75 15.23
CA ASP A 31 -4.69 -15.14 16.40
C ASP A 31 -3.43 -14.33 16.03
N LEU A 32 -3.38 -13.10 16.52
CA LEU A 32 -2.24 -12.23 16.32
C LEU A 32 -1.16 -12.51 17.35
N VAL A 33 -0.08 -13.16 16.89
CA VAL A 33 1.17 -13.26 17.65
C VAL A 33 2.04 -12.03 17.44
N ILE A 34 3.01 -11.81 18.33
CA ILE A 34 3.90 -10.63 18.32
C ILE A 34 4.56 -10.42 16.95
N ILE A 35 4.97 -11.49 16.27
CA ILE A 35 5.64 -11.39 14.97
C ILE A 35 4.73 -10.81 13.87
N ASN A 36 3.41 -11.04 13.96
CA ASN A 36 2.45 -10.47 13.02
C ASN A 36 2.39 -8.94 13.18
N PHE A 37 2.38 -8.44 14.41
CA PHE A 37 2.41 -6.99 14.68
C PHE A 37 3.68 -6.34 14.13
N VAL A 38 4.84 -7.00 14.28
CA VAL A 38 6.10 -6.51 13.73
C VAL A 38 6.04 -6.45 12.19
N ALA A 39 5.53 -7.50 11.55
CA ALA A 39 5.37 -7.54 10.10
C ALA A 39 4.41 -6.45 9.59
N PHE A 40 3.27 -6.27 10.25
CA PHE A 40 2.29 -5.23 9.88
C PHE A 40 2.85 -3.83 10.09
N ALA A 41 3.59 -3.60 11.18
CA ALA A 41 4.24 -2.32 11.42
C ALA A 41 5.30 -2.03 10.36
N ALA A 42 6.14 -3.01 10.02
CA ALA A 42 7.16 -2.88 8.98
C ALA A 42 6.54 -2.53 7.62
N PHE A 43 5.49 -3.28 7.20
CA PHE A 43 4.78 -2.99 5.96
C PHE A 43 4.17 -1.59 5.97
N SER A 44 3.45 -1.25 7.03
CA SER A 44 2.73 0.02 7.17
C SER A 44 3.68 1.22 7.14
N ILE A 45 4.81 1.12 7.85
CA ILE A 45 5.87 2.14 7.83
C ILE A 45 6.47 2.25 6.44
N ALA A 46 6.74 1.13 5.76
CA ALA A 46 7.31 1.15 4.41
C ALA A 46 6.40 1.87 3.41
N VAL A 47 5.12 1.51 3.34
CA VAL A 47 4.18 2.14 2.39
C VAL A 47 3.92 3.61 2.73
N GLY A 48 3.87 3.97 4.01
CA GLY A 48 3.77 5.36 4.45
C GLY A 48 5.01 6.19 4.13
N ALA A 49 6.21 5.63 4.33
CA ALA A 49 7.47 6.28 3.99
C ALA A 49 7.60 6.49 2.47
N ILE A 50 7.23 5.49 1.66
CA ILE A 50 7.21 5.60 0.20
C ILE A 50 6.24 6.70 -0.24
N ALA A 51 5.01 6.71 0.28
CA ALA A 51 4.04 7.78 0.00
C ALA A 51 4.57 9.17 0.39
N GLY A 52 5.17 9.28 1.56
CA GLY A 52 5.80 10.53 2.05
C GLY A 52 6.94 10.99 1.15
N ALA A 53 7.78 10.06 0.68
CA ALA A 53 8.88 10.35 -0.23
C ALA A 53 8.36 10.87 -1.58
N LEU A 54 7.38 10.19 -2.19
CA LEU A 54 6.77 10.62 -3.45
C LEU A 54 6.24 12.06 -3.36
N LEU A 55 5.54 12.39 -2.27
CA LEU A 55 5.02 13.74 -2.04
C LEU A 55 6.12 14.77 -1.79
N THR A 56 7.16 14.42 -1.03
CA THR A 56 8.30 15.30 -0.72
C THR A 56 9.07 15.67 -1.98
N PHE A 57 9.27 14.71 -2.89
CA PHE A 57 9.89 14.95 -4.20
C PHE A 57 8.94 15.55 -5.24
N LYS A 58 7.73 15.97 -4.84
CA LYS A 58 6.70 16.55 -5.70
C LYS A 58 6.23 15.62 -6.83
N LEU A 59 6.41 14.31 -6.68
CA LEU A 59 5.97 13.24 -7.59
C LEU A 59 4.49 12.92 -7.35
N HIS A 60 3.62 13.91 -7.58
CA HIS A 60 2.21 13.84 -7.21
C HIS A 60 1.44 12.77 -8.00
N LYS A 61 1.73 12.57 -9.29
CA LYS A 61 1.06 11.56 -10.11
C LYS A 61 1.52 10.16 -9.70
N GLY A 62 2.81 10.01 -9.42
CA GLY A 62 3.37 8.79 -8.86
C GLY A 62 2.70 8.42 -7.53
N PHE A 63 2.53 9.40 -6.63
CA PHE A 63 1.80 9.22 -5.37
C PHE A 63 0.36 8.72 -5.58
N TYR A 64 -0.40 9.31 -6.51
CA TYR A 64 -1.78 8.87 -6.76
C TYR A 64 -1.84 7.44 -7.31
N ILE A 65 -0.98 7.10 -8.28
CA ILE A 65 -0.93 5.75 -8.85
C ILE A 65 -0.52 4.72 -7.79
N PHE A 66 0.50 5.04 -6.97
CA PHE A 66 0.93 4.21 -5.86
C PHE A 66 -0.20 3.98 -4.85
N THR A 67 -0.91 5.04 -4.45
CA THR A 67 -1.99 4.96 -3.46
C THR A 67 -3.18 4.17 -4.00
N ILE A 68 -3.49 4.29 -5.30
CA ILE A 68 -4.51 3.46 -5.96
C ILE A 68 -4.08 1.99 -5.95
N GLY A 69 -2.83 1.67 -6.28
CA GLY A 69 -2.31 0.31 -6.23
C GLY A 69 -2.39 -0.29 -4.81
N LEU A 70 -2.03 0.48 -3.79
CA LEU A 70 -2.16 0.11 -2.39
C LEU A 70 -3.63 -0.15 -2.01
N ALA A 71 -4.55 0.72 -2.40
CA ALA A 71 -5.97 0.56 -2.15
C ALA A 71 -6.55 -0.69 -2.81
N ILE A 72 -6.22 -0.93 -4.09
CA ILE A 72 -6.61 -2.16 -4.81
C ILE A 72 -6.01 -3.39 -4.14
N GLY A 73 -4.76 -3.31 -3.68
CA GLY A 73 -4.11 -4.37 -2.90
C GLY A 73 -4.88 -4.75 -1.64
N PHE A 74 -5.33 -3.75 -0.87
CA PHE A 74 -6.18 -4.00 0.30
C PHE A 74 -7.54 -4.59 -0.07
N ILE A 75 -8.19 -4.07 -1.13
CA ILE A 75 -9.45 -4.61 -1.62
C ILE A 75 -9.30 -6.10 -1.98
N GLU A 76 -8.22 -6.46 -2.68
CA GLU A 76 -7.96 -7.84 -3.06
C GLU A 76 -7.68 -8.74 -1.86
N LEU A 77 -6.93 -8.24 -0.87
CA LEU A 77 -6.69 -8.93 0.40
C LEU A 77 -8.02 -9.28 1.09
N PHE A 78 -8.89 -8.30 1.29
CA PHE A 78 -10.20 -8.54 1.92
C PHE A 78 -11.09 -9.46 1.08
N ARG A 79 -11.07 -9.30 -0.25
CA ARG A 79 -11.83 -10.16 -1.16
C ARG A 79 -11.38 -11.61 -1.06
N SER A 80 -10.08 -11.85 -0.99
CA SER A 80 -9.50 -13.20 -0.86
C SER A 80 -9.86 -13.83 0.48
N PHE A 81 -9.75 -13.07 1.58
CA PHE A 81 -10.10 -13.53 2.92
C PHE A 81 -11.60 -13.88 3.05
N LEU A 82 -12.48 -13.10 2.41
CA LEU A 82 -13.93 -13.36 2.42
C LEU A 82 -14.35 -14.55 1.55
N LYS A 83 -13.61 -14.83 0.47
CA LYS A 83 -13.94 -15.94 -0.43
C LYS A 83 -13.62 -17.31 0.18
N GLY A 84 -12.73 -17.37 1.17
CA GLY A 84 -12.75 -18.29 2.32
C GLY A 84 -12.88 -19.81 2.14
N THR A 85 -13.04 -20.34 0.93
CA THR A 85 -13.27 -21.78 0.68
C THR A 85 -12.06 -22.49 0.09
N GLU A 86 -11.01 -21.76 -0.29
CA GLU A 86 -9.79 -22.32 -0.87
C GLU A 86 -8.66 -22.29 0.17
N GLU A 87 -7.92 -23.41 0.31
CA GLU A 87 -6.81 -23.61 1.27
C GLU A 87 -5.72 -22.51 1.25
N PHE A 88 -5.67 -21.69 0.19
CA PHE A 88 -4.65 -20.67 -0.03
C PHE A 88 -5.19 -19.23 -0.03
N GLY A 89 -6.46 -19.02 0.35
CA GLY A 89 -7.10 -17.70 0.30
C GLY A 89 -6.39 -16.63 1.15
N ASP A 90 -5.74 -17.02 2.24
CA ASP A 90 -4.95 -16.14 3.09
C ASP A 90 -3.63 -15.69 2.44
N LEU A 91 -2.86 -16.66 1.92
CA LEU A 91 -1.59 -16.41 1.24
C LEU A 91 -1.81 -15.58 -0.03
N VAL A 92 -2.83 -15.90 -0.81
CA VAL A 92 -3.21 -15.14 -2.01
C VAL A 92 -3.54 -13.70 -1.64
N GLY A 93 -4.34 -13.48 -0.60
CA GLY A 93 -4.72 -12.13 -0.17
C GLY A 93 -3.51 -11.27 0.23
N ILE A 94 -2.59 -11.84 1.01
CA ILE A 94 -1.37 -11.13 1.44
C ILE A 94 -0.45 -10.88 0.24
N LEU A 95 -0.21 -11.87 -0.61
CA LEU A 95 0.63 -11.72 -1.80
C LEU A 95 0.06 -10.68 -2.77
N SER A 96 -1.25 -10.68 -2.98
CA SER A 96 -1.92 -9.68 -3.82
C SER A 96 -1.70 -8.26 -3.30
N LEU A 97 -1.75 -8.03 -1.99
CA LEU A 97 -1.44 -6.73 -1.41
C LEU A 97 -0.01 -6.28 -1.76
N PHE A 98 0.98 -7.15 -1.58
CA PHE A 98 2.38 -6.83 -1.89
C PHE A 98 2.59 -6.57 -3.39
N ILE A 99 2.05 -7.44 -4.24
CA ILE A 99 2.19 -7.37 -5.69
C ILE A 99 1.55 -6.08 -6.20
N LEU A 100 0.28 -5.83 -5.88
CA LEU A 100 -0.47 -4.68 -6.38
C LEU A 100 0.12 -3.34 -5.89
N THR A 101 0.57 -3.29 -4.63
CA THR A 101 1.27 -2.12 -4.08
C THR A 101 2.59 -1.86 -4.81
N SER A 102 3.37 -2.91 -5.06
CA SER A 102 4.66 -2.81 -5.76
C SER A 102 4.47 -2.39 -7.22
N PHE A 103 3.49 -2.95 -7.92
CA PHE A 103 3.12 -2.54 -9.27
C PHE A 103 2.67 -1.07 -9.31
N GLY A 104 1.84 -0.64 -8.35
CA GLY A 104 1.44 0.75 -8.21
C GLY A 104 2.65 1.70 -8.08
N LEU A 105 3.66 1.31 -7.30
CA LEU A 105 4.90 2.08 -7.18
C LEU A 105 5.68 2.13 -8.50
N VAL A 106 5.94 0.98 -9.11
CA VAL A 106 6.73 0.88 -10.35
C VAL A 106 6.06 1.67 -11.48
N ILE A 107 4.76 1.46 -11.70
CA ILE A 107 3.99 2.20 -12.71
C ILE A 107 3.98 3.70 -12.39
N GLY A 108 3.80 4.06 -11.12
CA GLY A 108 3.83 5.47 -10.68
C GLY A 108 5.15 6.17 -11.00
N LEU A 109 6.28 5.49 -10.76
CA LEU A 109 7.61 6.00 -11.07
C LEU A 109 7.88 6.07 -12.57
N ILE A 110 7.43 5.08 -13.35
CA ILE A 110 7.52 5.11 -14.82
C ILE A 110 6.78 6.31 -15.38
N VAL A 111 5.53 6.53 -14.94
CA VAL A 111 4.70 7.66 -15.40
C VAL A 111 5.36 9.00 -15.07
N GLU A 112 5.85 9.17 -13.84
CA GLU A 112 6.58 10.40 -13.46
C GLU A 112 7.87 10.59 -14.27
N GLY A 113 8.62 9.52 -14.52
CA GLY A 113 9.82 9.55 -15.34
C GLY A 113 9.55 10.00 -16.78
N ILE A 114 8.53 9.45 -17.42
CA ILE A 114 8.10 9.84 -18.77
C ILE A 114 7.75 11.33 -18.81
N LEU A 115 6.95 11.79 -17.84
CA LEU A 115 6.50 13.18 -17.79
C LEU A 115 7.65 14.16 -17.54
N TYR A 116 8.62 13.78 -16.71
CA TYR A 116 9.81 14.57 -16.47
C TYR A 116 10.63 14.78 -17.76
N VAL A 117 10.85 13.71 -18.54
CA VAL A 117 11.57 13.78 -19.81
C VAL A 117 10.80 14.63 -20.84
N MET A 118 9.48 14.44 -20.96
CA MET A 118 8.65 15.23 -21.87
C MET A 118 8.67 16.72 -21.55
N LYS A 119 8.71 17.09 -20.26
CA LYS A 119 8.80 18.48 -19.83
C LYS A 119 10.18 19.08 -20.07
N LYS A 120 11.24 18.29 -20.01
CA LYS A 120 12.62 18.75 -20.27
C LYS A 120 12.89 18.99 -21.75
N ASN A 121 12.21 18.26 -22.63
CA ASN A 121 12.33 18.38 -24.09
C ASN A 121 11.38 19.43 -24.72
N LYS A 122 10.62 20.16 -23.89
CA LYS A 122 9.83 21.34 -24.28
C LYS A 122 10.52 22.59 -23.76
#